data_AF-A0AAD0P6I4-F1
#
_entry.id   AF-A0AAD0P6I4-F1
#
_cell.length_a   1.000
_cell.length_b   1.000
_cell.length_c   1.000
_cell.angle_alpha   90.00
_cell.angle_beta   90.00
_cell.angle_gamma   90.00
#
_symmetry.space_group_name_H-M   'P 1'
#
loop_
_entity.id
_entity.type
_entity.pdbx_description
1 polymer ?
#
loop_
_entity_poly.entity_id
_entity_poly.type
_entity_poly.pdbx_seq_one_letter_code
_entity_poly.pdbx_strand_id
1 'polypeptide(L)'
;MNKRKEQVIQKAHELFIEKGYHATSIQDILNHSRISKGSFYNYFPSKGDLFKAVFTSIHDQLEEGRNGLLIGQDPSDIDIFAKQVQLVMKINKKNKLLQLVEDALVSNDPDLITFIKKTKFTLLTWVHERFLHIFSEDKKPYLLDGAIIFTGILQHMLQINSAMNEVITSQQIINYCTTLIQTIVEDVSEKGIQLISPDHVGKLLPVAEFTDFFNNDLSFATVSLKKIIDKSFAADDPSLSNALKLLYFIQEEIMNNKEPREFLIESALLSLKMCPQFNETKEFAHYQTVLSAML
;
A
#
# COMPACT_ATOMS: atom_id res chain seq x y z
N MET A 1 17.60 9.58 1.22
CA MET A 1 16.81 10.32 2.24
C MET A 1 17.74 10.75 3.38
N ASN A 2 17.49 11.87 4.07
CA ASN A 2 18.43 12.39 5.08
C ASN A 2 18.32 11.56 6.37
N LYS A 3 19.38 10.81 6.72
CA LYS A 3 19.44 9.95 7.92
C LYS A 3 19.02 10.66 9.21
N ARG A 4 19.28 11.96 9.35
CA ARG A 4 18.81 12.73 10.53
C ARG A 4 17.30 12.94 10.52
N LYS A 5 16.70 13.20 9.37
CA LYS A 5 15.23 13.37 9.25
C LYS A 5 14.51 12.09 9.66
N GLU A 6 15.00 10.93 9.20
CA GLU A 6 14.48 9.61 9.60
C GLU A 6 14.62 9.34 11.10
N GLN A 7 15.76 9.68 11.70
CA GLN A 7 15.95 9.54 13.14
C GLN A 7 14.93 10.36 13.94
N VAL A 8 14.62 11.58 13.47
CA VAL A 8 13.60 12.43 14.11
C VAL A 8 12.21 11.81 13.98
N ILE A 9 11.85 11.27 12.81
CA ILE A 9 10.58 10.57 12.59
C ILE A 9 10.45 9.38 13.56
N GLN A 10 11.47 8.54 13.63
CA GLN A 10 11.48 7.38 14.52
C GLN A 10 11.36 7.77 16.00
N LYS A 11 12.08 8.80 16.43
CA LYS A 11 12.03 9.31 17.81
C LYS A 11 10.69 9.96 18.14
N ALA A 12 10.10 10.67 17.19
CA ALA A 12 8.76 11.23 17.35
C ALA A 12 7.69 10.13 17.47
N HIS A 13 7.80 9.09 16.64
CA HIS A 13 6.91 7.94 16.67
C HIS A 13 6.92 7.24 18.04
N GLU A 14 8.10 7.01 18.62
CA GLU A 14 8.24 6.47 19.98
C GLU A 14 7.48 7.33 21.01
N LEU A 15 7.68 8.66 20.98
CA LEU A 15 7.01 9.58 21.89
C LEU A 15 5.48 9.60 21.69
N PHE A 16 5.01 9.58 20.44
CA PHE A 16 3.58 9.55 20.14
C PHE A 16 2.92 8.26 20.64
N ILE A 17 3.59 7.11 20.55
CA ILE A 17 3.10 5.83 21.09
C ILE A 17 3.06 5.82 22.64
N GLU A 18 4.01 6.49 23.28
CA GLU A 18 4.16 6.53 24.73
C GLU A 18 3.22 7.53 25.40
N LYS A 19 3.18 8.76 24.88
CA LYS A 19 2.51 9.91 25.50
C LYS A 19 1.25 10.36 24.76
N GLY A 20 1.03 9.90 23.52
CA GLY A 20 0.00 10.43 22.64
C GLY A 20 0.43 11.70 21.90
N TYR A 21 -0.32 12.07 20.86
CA TYR A 21 -0.01 13.24 20.04
C TYR A 21 -0.07 14.55 20.82
N HIS A 22 -1.11 14.73 21.63
CA HIS A 22 -1.37 15.98 22.35
C HIS A 22 -0.36 16.27 23.44
N ALA A 23 -0.01 15.27 24.26
CA ALA A 23 0.92 15.45 25.38
C ALA A 23 2.39 15.54 24.94
N THR A 24 2.71 15.19 23.69
CA THR A 24 4.06 15.35 23.14
C THR A 24 4.29 16.78 22.66
N SER A 25 5.24 17.48 23.29
CA SER A 25 5.65 18.84 22.86
C SER A 25 6.78 18.80 21.84
N ILE A 26 6.97 19.89 21.09
CA ILE A 26 8.16 20.04 20.23
C ILE A 26 9.45 19.96 21.06
N GLN A 27 9.45 20.47 22.29
CA GLN A 27 10.63 20.40 23.16
C GLN A 27 10.97 18.95 23.54
N ASP A 28 9.96 18.11 23.81
CA ASP A 28 10.18 16.66 24.03
C ASP A 28 10.86 16.02 22.83
N ILE A 29 10.37 16.34 21.62
CA ILE A 29 10.93 15.81 20.37
C ILE A 29 12.37 16.27 20.18
N LEU A 30 12.69 17.55 20.40
CA LEU A 30 14.05 18.08 20.30
C LEU A 30 15.01 17.37 21.27
N ASN A 31 14.58 17.19 22.52
CA ASN A 31 15.35 16.53 23.56
C ASN A 31 15.59 15.06 23.22
N HIS A 32 14.54 14.35 22.79
CA HIS A 32 14.60 12.91 22.49
C HIS A 32 15.38 12.60 21.21
N SER A 33 15.26 13.45 20.19
CA SER A 33 15.98 13.32 18.91
C SER A 33 17.36 13.96 18.89
N ARG A 34 17.73 14.72 19.94
CA ARG A 34 19.02 15.42 20.10
C ARG A 34 19.35 16.35 18.92
N ILE A 35 18.35 17.11 18.45
CA ILE A 35 18.53 18.12 17.41
C ILE A 35 18.24 19.53 17.94
N SER A 36 18.74 20.55 17.24
CA SER A 36 18.40 21.94 17.55
C SER A 36 17.00 22.29 17.05
N LYS A 37 16.40 23.33 17.65
CA LYS A 37 15.13 23.91 17.20
C LYS A 37 15.17 24.31 15.73
N GLY A 38 16.26 24.95 15.28
CA GLY A 38 16.46 25.31 13.87
C GLY A 38 16.48 24.09 12.95
N SER A 39 17.18 23.01 13.33
CA SER A 39 17.20 21.77 12.56
C SER A 39 15.82 21.11 12.46
N PHE A 40 15.00 21.19 13.51
CA PHE A 40 13.63 20.68 13.48
C PHE A 40 12.79 21.40 12.44
N TYR A 41 12.72 22.73 12.51
CA TYR A 41 11.90 23.52 11.59
C TYR A 41 12.40 23.50 10.15
N ASN A 42 13.69 23.18 9.93
CA ASN A 42 14.21 22.89 8.59
C ASN A 42 13.65 21.58 7.99
N TYR A 43 13.23 20.62 8.83
CA TYR A 43 12.67 19.34 8.38
C TYR A 43 11.14 19.30 8.40
N PHE A 44 10.55 19.89 9.43
CA PHE A 44 9.12 19.80 9.74
C PHE A 44 8.62 21.19 10.16
N PRO A 45 7.77 21.85 9.34
CA PRO A 45 7.22 23.15 9.68
C PRO A 45 6.40 23.15 10.98
N SER A 46 5.75 22.03 11.30
CA SER A 46 4.93 21.87 12.50
C SER A 46 5.03 20.46 13.11
N LYS A 47 4.47 20.30 14.31
CA LYS A 47 4.26 18.98 14.93
C LYS A 47 3.30 18.10 14.10
N GLY A 48 2.31 18.72 13.46
CA GLY A 48 1.37 18.05 12.55
C GLY A 48 2.09 17.47 11.33
N ASP A 49 3.04 18.21 10.75
CA ASP A 49 3.83 17.72 9.60
C ASP A 49 4.77 16.57 9.98
N LEU A 50 5.35 16.62 11.19
CA LEU A 50 6.09 15.48 11.73
C LEU A 50 5.17 14.26 11.95
N PHE A 51 3.95 14.47 12.45
CA PHE A 51 2.98 13.39 12.61
C PHE A 51 2.59 12.77 11.27
N LYS A 52 2.31 13.59 10.25
CA LYS A 52 2.06 13.12 8.87
C LYS A 52 3.24 12.28 8.37
N ALA A 53 4.48 12.73 8.59
CA ALA A 53 5.68 11.98 8.20
C ALA A 53 5.85 10.65 8.94
N VAL A 54 5.48 10.58 10.23
CA VAL A 54 5.42 9.30 10.98
C VAL A 54 4.38 8.38 10.36
N PHE A 55 3.19 8.91 10.04
CA PHE A 55 2.14 8.13 9.41
C PHE A 55 2.56 7.60 8.04
N THR A 56 3.14 8.45 7.18
CA THR A 56 3.70 8.05 5.89
C THR A 56 4.75 6.94 6.05
N SER A 57 5.68 7.07 7.00
CA SER A 57 6.67 6.02 7.23
C SER A 57 6.08 4.67 7.65
N ILE A 58 4.99 4.66 8.44
CA ILE A 58 4.27 3.43 8.79
C ILE A 58 3.56 2.86 7.56
N HIS A 59 2.97 3.74 6.75
CA HIS A 59 2.29 3.38 5.53
C HIS A 59 3.26 2.74 4.51
N ASP A 60 4.44 3.32 4.30
CA ASP A 60 5.47 2.79 3.40
C ASP A 60 5.90 1.38 3.84
N GLN A 61 6.08 1.16 5.15
CA GLN A 61 6.38 -0.17 5.70
C GLN A 61 5.27 -1.19 5.45
N LEU A 62 4.00 -0.76 5.51
CA LEU A 62 2.86 -1.61 5.20
C LEU A 62 2.88 -1.99 3.71
N GLU A 63 3.12 -1.03 2.82
CA GLU A 63 3.21 -1.28 1.38
C GLU A 63 4.35 -2.21 1.02
N GLU A 64 5.57 -1.91 1.45
CA GLU A 64 6.74 -2.74 1.20
C GLU A 64 6.52 -4.18 1.67
N GLY A 65 5.98 -4.35 2.89
CA GLY A 65 5.72 -5.68 3.42
C GLY A 65 4.62 -6.42 2.67
N ARG A 66 3.55 -5.73 2.25
CA ARG A 66 2.47 -6.35 1.46
C ARG A 66 2.94 -6.74 0.07
N ASN A 67 3.73 -5.89 -0.58
CA ASN A 67 4.27 -6.15 -1.91
C ASN A 67 5.30 -7.27 -1.85
N GLY A 68 6.14 -7.31 -0.81
CA GLY A 68 7.06 -8.41 -0.56
C GLY A 68 6.38 -9.78 -0.48
N LEU A 69 5.18 -9.86 0.10
CA LEU A 69 4.38 -11.09 0.17
C LEU A 69 3.82 -11.55 -1.19
N LEU A 70 3.78 -10.68 -2.20
CA LEU A 70 3.32 -11.02 -3.55
C LEU A 70 4.46 -11.49 -4.47
N ILE A 71 5.72 -11.29 -4.08
CA ILE A 71 6.87 -11.64 -4.93
C ILE A 71 6.87 -13.15 -5.21
N GLY A 72 6.77 -13.50 -6.51
CA GLY A 72 6.76 -14.89 -6.96
C GLY A 72 5.47 -15.64 -6.64
N GLN A 73 4.42 -14.96 -6.18
CA GLN A 73 3.11 -15.55 -5.90
C GLN A 73 2.10 -15.16 -6.98
N ASP A 74 0.97 -15.86 -7.02
CA ASP A 74 -0.14 -15.45 -7.88
C ASP A 74 -0.98 -14.35 -7.19
N PRO A 75 -1.18 -13.16 -7.78
CA PRO A 75 -1.99 -12.10 -7.18
C PRO A 75 -3.46 -12.46 -6.96
N SER A 76 -3.94 -13.51 -7.63
CA SER A 76 -5.30 -14.05 -7.45
C SER A 76 -5.45 -14.91 -6.19
N ASP A 77 -4.34 -15.34 -5.58
CA ASP A 77 -4.34 -16.20 -4.42
C ASP A 77 -4.87 -15.46 -3.18
N ILE A 78 -6.04 -15.91 -2.72
CA ILE A 78 -6.73 -15.38 -1.54
C ILE A 78 -5.94 -15.62 -0.25
N ASP A 79 -5.12 -16.67 -0.17
CA ASP A 79 -4.30 -16.93 1.02
C ASP A 79 -3.16 -15.91 1.15
N ILE A 80 -2.65 -15.39 0.03
CA ILE A 80 -1.71 -14.27 0.04
C ILE A 80 -2.40 -13.01 0.53
N PHE A 81 -3.64 -12.76 0.10
CA PHE A 81 -4.44 -11.65 0.63
C PHE A 81 -4.64 -11.77 2.15
N ALA A 82 -4.99 -12.96 2.66
CA ALA A 82 -5.12 -13.19 4.10
C ALA A 82 -3.80 -12.91 4.86
N LYS A 83 -2.65 -13.32 4.32
CA LYS A 83 -1.32 -13.00 4.88
C LYS A 83 -1.03 -11.50 4.86
N GLN A 84 -1.39 -10.80 3.78
CA GLN A 84 -1.24 -9.34 3.70
C GLN A 84 -2.12 -8.62 4.73
N VAL A 85 -3.37 -9.04 4.92
CA VAL A 85 -4.24 -8.51 5.97
C VAL A 85 -3.65 -8.76 7.36
N GLN A 86 -3.11 -9.96 7.60
CA GLN A 86 -2.44 -10.30 8.86
C GLN A 86 -1.24 -9.38 9.12
N LEU A 87 -0.42 -9.12 8.11
CA LEU A 87 0.69 -8.18 8.18
C LEU A 87 0.22 -6.77 8.55
N VAL A 88 -0.83 -6.27 7.89
CA VAL A 88 -1.42 -4.95 8.17
C VAL A 88 -1.84 -4.86 9.64
N MET A 89 -2.52 -5.88 10.14
CA MET A 89 -2.97 -5.91 11.54
C MET A 89 -1.81 -5.95 12.53
N LYS A 90 -0.77 -6.74 12.23
CA LYS A 90 0.44 -6.82 13.06
C LYS A 90 1.16 -5.48 13.14
N ILE A 91 1.36 -4.81 12.00
CA ILE A 91 2.05 -3.51 11.93
C ILE A 91 1.19 -2.43 12.61
N ASN A 92 -0.12 -2.39 12.37
CA ASN A 92 -1.02 -1.44 13.02
C ASN A 92 -1.03 -1.60 14.55
N LYS A 93 -1.09 -2.84 15.06
CA LYS A 93 -1.02 -3.13 16.50
C LYS A 93 0.33 -2.71 17.09
N LYS A 94 1.44 -3.07 16.41
CA LYS A 94 2.80 -2.68 16.83
C LYS A 94 2.96 -1.15 16.94
N ASN A 95 2.40 -0.41 15.99
CA ASN A 95 2.53 1.04 15.91
C ASN A 95 1.39 1.81 16.59
N LYS A 96 0.47 1.11 17.28
CA LYS A 96 -0.74 1.68 17.90
C LYS A 96 -1.51 2.64 16.98
N LEU A 97 -1.63 2.30 15.70
CA LEU A 97 -2.10 3.22 14.66
C LEU A 97 -3.51 3.77 14.94
N LEU A 98 -4.41 2.93 15.45
CA LEU A 98 -5.77 3.34 15.81
C LEU A 98 -5.77 4.44 16.88
N GLN A 99 -4.98 4.25 17.95
CA GLN A 99 -4.85 5.22 19.02
C GLN A 99 -4.26 6.54 18.50
N LEU A 100 -3.21 6.47 17.68
CA LEU A 100 -2.59 7.67 17.09
C LEU A 100 -3.58 8.45 16.20
N VAL A 101 -4.39 7.73 15.42
CA VAL A 101 -5.44 8.32 14.57
C VAL A 101 -6.52 8.99 15.42
N GLU A 102 -6.99 8.33 16.48
CA GLU A 102 -7.99 8.88 17.39
C GLU A 102 -7.49 10.12 18.11
N ASP A 103 -6.27 10.07 18.64
CA ASP A 103 -5.60 11.21 19.28
C ASP A 103 -5.47 12.39 18.32
N ALA A 104 -5.10 12.15 17.06
CA ALA A 104 -4.92 13.21 16.06
C ALA A 104 -6.24 13.84 15.58
N LEU A 105 -7.36 13.10 15.62
CA LEU A 105 -8.68 13.60 15.18
C LEU A 105 -9.25 14.69 16.10
N VAL A 106 -8.85 14.71 17.37
CA VAL A 106 -9.28 15.70 18.37
C VAL A 106 -8.30 16.89 18.43
N SER A 107 -7.34 16.95 17.49
CA SER A 107 -6.40 18.06 17.39
C SER A 107 -7.08 19.36 16.94
N ASN A 108 -6.49 20.51 17.27
CA ASN A 108 -6.92 21.82 16.77
C ASN A 108 -6.27 22.17 15.41
N ASP A 109 -5.76 21.17 14.69
CA ASP A 109 -5.05 21.32 13.42
C ASP A 109 -5.94 20.82 12.27
N PRO A 110 -6.62 21.71 11.51
CA PRO A 110 -7.55 21.31 10.46
C PRO A 110 -6.89 20.52 9.33
N ASP A 111 -5.62 20.80 9.03
CA ASP A 111 -4.87 20.11 7.98
C ASP A 111 -4.54 18.68 8.43
N LEU A 112 -4.19 18.50 9.71
CA LEU A 112 -4.02 17.19 10.29
C LEU A 112 -5.33 16.41 10.32
N ILE A 113 -6.45 17.00 10.76
CA ILE A 113 -7.76 16.32 10.75
C ILE A 113 -8.13 15.88 9.32
N THR A 114 -7.91 16.75 8.34
CA THR A 114 -8.21 16.46 6.92
C THR A 114 -7.35 15.31 6.42
N PHE A 115 -6.05 15.31 6.74
CA PHE A 115 -5.15 14.20 6.47
C PHE A 115 -5.67 12.89 7.07
N ILE A 116 -6.00 12.87 8.37
CA ILE A 116 -6.50 11.66 9.03
C ILE A 116 -7.82 11.16 8.45
N LYS A 117 -8.74 12.07 8.07
CA LYS A 117 -9.99 11.69 7.40
C LYS A 117 -9.73 10.98 6.07
N LYS A 118 -8.76 11.44 5.28
CA LYS A 118 -8.37 10.79 4.01
C LYS A 118 -7.74 9.42 4.25
N THR A 119 -6.85 9.34 5.22
CA THR A 119 -6.17 8.11 5.64
C THR A 119 -7.12 6.98 6.06
N LYS A 120 -8.30 7.29 6.62
CA LYS A 120 -9.28 6.26 7.00
C LYS A 120 -9.73 5.39 5.82
N PHE A 121 -9.65 5.91 4.59
CA PHE A 121 -10.03 5.17 3.40
C PHE A 121 -8.89 4.33 2.80
N THR A 122 -7.65 4.49 3.24
CA THR A 122 -6.49 3.77 2.66
C THR A 122 -6.63 2.25 2.73
N LEU A 123 -7.13 1.70 3.84
CA LEU A 123 -7.36 0.25 3.94
C LEU A 123 -8.45 -0.19 2.96
N LEU A 124 -9.53 0.58 2.83
CA LEU A 124 -10.62 0.27 1.92
C LEU A 124 -10.14 0.31 0.46
N THR A 125 -9.41 1.36 0.09
CA THR A 125 -8.82 1.50 -1.26
C THR A 125 -7.95 0.30 -1.58
N TRP A 126 -7.03 -0.06 -0.68
CA TRP A 126 -6.14 -1.19 -0.88
C TRP A 126 -6.89 -2.54 -0.95
N VAL A 127 -7.90 -2.77 -0.11
CA VAL A 127 -8.72 -4.00 -0.19
C VAL A 127 -9.46 -4.08 -1.52
N HIS A 128 -10.04 -2.96 -1.98
CA HIS A 128 -10.72 -2.91 -3.27
C HIS A 128 -9.76 -3.23 -4.43
N GLU A 129 -8.57 -2.63 -4.45
CA GLU A 129 -7.52 -2.94 -5.42
C GLU A 129 -7.12 -4.42 -5.38
N ARG A 130 -6.95 -5.00 -4.19
CA ARG A 130 -6.66 -6.43 -4.06
C ARG A 130 -7.78 -7.29 -4.61
N PHE A 131 -9.04 -6.92 -4.39
CA PHE A 131 -10.19 -7.66 -4.89
C PHE A 131 -10.24 -7.68 -6.43
N LEU A 132 -9.83 -6.59 -7.09
CA LEU A 132 -9.74 -6.55 -8.56
C LEU A 132 -8.75 -7.57 -9.15
N HIS A 133 -7.77 -8.01 -8.36
CA HIS A 133 -6.82 -9.04 -8.77
C HIS A 133 -7.22 -10.46 -8.36
N ILE A 134 -8.08 -10.60 -7.34
CA ILE A 134 -8.51 -11.88 -6.75
C ILE A 134 -9.75 -12.42 -7.46
N PHE A 135 -10.72 -11.56 -7.70
CA PHE A 135 -11.99 -11.93 -8.32
C PHE A 135 -11.93 -11.74 -9.83
N SER A 136 -12.74 -12.54 -10.54
CA SER A 136 -12.82 -12.50 -12.00
C SER A 136 -13.44 -11.19 -12.51
N GLU A 137 -13.16 -10.87 -13.77
CA GLU A 137 -13.59 -9.61 -14.42
C GLU A 137 -15.10 -9.36 -14.36
N ASP A 138 -15.91 -10.40 -14.46
CA ASP A 138 -17.38 -10.34 -14.37
C ASP A 138 -17.87 -9.85 -13.00
N LYS A 139 -17.06 -10.01 -11.94
CA LYS A 139 -17.40 -9.61 -10.58
C LYS A 139 -17.05 -8.16 -10.26
N LYS A 140 -16.28 -7.47 -11.12
CA LYS A 140 -15.81 -6.09 -10.89
C LYS A 140 -16.87 -5.10 -10.39
N PRO A 141 -18.12 -5.10 -10.91
CA PRO A 141 -19.14 -4.17 -10.43
C PRO A 141 -19.41 -4.29 -8.92
N TYR A 142 -19.24 -5.48 -8.34
CA TYR A 142 -19.63 -5.76 -6.95
C TYR A 142 -18.49 -5.59 -5.94
N LEU A 143 -17.25 -5.36 -6.41
CA LEU A 143 -16.06 -5.44 -5.55
C LEU A 143 -15.89 -4.23 -4.63
N LEU A 144 -16.48 -3.08 -4.94
CA LEU A 144 -16.47 -1.93 -4.01
C LEU A 144 -17.34 -2.24 -2.79
N ASP A 145 -18.58 -2.70 -3.01
CA ASP A 145 -19.47 -3.14 -1.93
C ASP A 145 -18.82 -4.26 -1.13
N GLY A 146 -18.20 -5.23 -1.84
CA GLY A 146 -17.46 -6.30 -1.20
C GLY A 146 -16.32 -5.80 -0.30
N ALA A 147 -15.51 -4.85 -0.76
CA ALA A 147 -14.42 -4.29 0.02
C ALA A 147 -14.93 -3.53 1.26
N ILE A 148 -16.03 -2.80 1.14
CA ILE A 148 -16.69 -2.11 2.27
C ILE A 148 -17.19 -3.12 3.31
N ILE A 149 -17.86 -4.18 2.85
CA ILE A 149 -18.37 -5.24 3.73
C ILE A 149 -17.21 -5.96 4.44
N PHE A 150 -16.17 -6.37 3.70
CA PHE A 150 -15.01 -7.05 4.25
C PHE A 150 -14.32 -6.20 5.32
N THR A 151 -14.02 -4.93 5.01
CA THR A 151 -13.35 -4.02 5.95
C THR A 151 -14.21 -3.77 7.19
N GLY A 152 -15.51 -3.58 7.03
CA GLY A 152 -16.46 -3.41 8.13
C GLY A 152 -16.53 -4.62 9.06
N ILE A 153 -16.73 -5.82 8.50
CA ILE A 153 -16.79 -7.07 9.29
C ILE A 153 -15.46 -7.31 9.99
N LEU A 154 -14.33 -7.20 9.29
CA LEU A 154 -13.01 -7.41 9.85
C LEU A 154 -12.76 -6.47 11.04
N GLN A 155 -12.98 -5.16 10.84
CA GLN A 155 -12.78 -4.16 11.88
C GLN A 155 -13.67 -4.43 13.09
N HIS A 156 -14.95 -4.71 12.88
CA HIS A 156 -15.88 -4.93 13.99
C HIS A 156 -15.58 -6.22 14.75
N MET A 157 -15.25 -7.31 14.05
CA MET A 157 -14.83 -8.56 14.68
C MET A 157 -13.59 -8.37 15.55
N LEU A 158 -12.63 -7.54 15.13
CA LEU A 158 -11.45 -7.23 15.91
C LEU A 158 -11.76 -6.39 17.15
N GLN A 159 -12.66 -5.42 17.03
CA GLN A 159 -13.12 -4.62 18.16
C GLN A 159 -13.82 -5.49 19.21
N ILE A 160 -14.75 -6.35 18.78
CA ILE A 160 -15.43 -7.29 19.67
C ILE A 160 -14.44 -8.28 20.30
N ASN A 161 -13.49 -8.81 19.52
CA ASN A 161 -12.48 -9.70 20.06
C ASN A 161 -11.57 -9.02 21.09
N SER A 162 -11.18 -7.76 20.87
CA SER A 162 -10.45 -6.96 21.84
C SER A 162 -11.25 -6.77 23.13
N ALA A 163 -12.55 -6.46 23.03
CA ALA A 163 -13.45 -6.33 24.18
C ALA A 163 -13.64 -7.65 24.95
N MET A 164 -13.47 -8.80 24.28
CA MET A 164 -13.50 -10.13 24.90
C MET A 164 -12.14 -10.60 25.44
N ASN A 165 -11.12 -9.72 25.53
CA ASN A 165 -9.75 -10.09 25.92
C ASN A 165 -9.05 -11.06 24.96
N GLU A 166 -9.25 -10.86 23.65
CA GLU A 166 -8.55 -11.58 22.57
C GLU A 166 -8.73 -13.12 22.60
N VAL A 167 -9.93 -13.59 22.95
CA VAL A 167 -10.28 -15.03 22.99
C VAL A 167 -10.13 -15.71 21.63
N ILE A 168 -10.32 -14.98 20.53
CA ILE A 168 -10.18 -15.47 19.16
C ILE A 168 -8.87 -14.94 18.58
N THR A 169 -8.11 -15.79 17.88
CA THR A 169 -6.88 -15.31 17.23
C THR A 169 -7.21 -14.42 16.03
N SER A 170 -6.36 -13.43 15.76
CA SER A 170 -6.48 -12.60 14.55
C SER A 170 -6.54 -13.43 13.27
N GLN A 171 -5.81 -14.55 13.20
CA GLN A 171 -5.83 -15.43 12.03
C GLN A 171 -7.21 -16.06 11.80
N GLN A 172 -7.87 -16.52 12.87
CA GLN A 172 -9.21 -17.10 12.77
C GLN A 172 -10.23 -16.05 12.25
N ILE A 173 -10.14 -14.81 12.74
CA ILE A 173 -11.00 -13.72 12.28
C ILE A 173 -10.75 -13.43 10.80
N ILE A 174 -9.49 -13.30 10.38
CA ILE A 174 -9.12 -13.03 8.98
C ILE A 174 -9.63 -14.14 8.07
N ASN A 175 -9.39 -15.41 8.43
CA ASN A 175 -9.85 -16.55 7.64
C ASN A 175 -11.39 -16.54 7.52
N TYR A 176 -12.10 -16.33 8.63
CA TYR A 176 -13.56 -16.23 8.62
C TYR A 176 -14.05 -15.11 7.68
N CYS A 177 -13.49 -13.90 7.80
CA CYS A 177 -13.87 -12.76 6.97
C CYS A 177 -13.55 -12.99 5.49
N THR A 178 -12.43 -13.66 5.21
CA THR A 178 -11.97 -13.97 3.85
C THR A 178 -12.88 -15.00 3.19
N THR A 179 -13.21 -16.09 3.88
CA THR A 179 -14.19 -17.08 3.38
C THR A 179 -15.56 -16.44 3.18
N LEU A 180 -16.02 -15.64 4.14
CA LEU A 180 -17.32 -14.97 4.07
C LEU A 180 -17.40 -14.02 2.87
N ILE A 181 -16.37 -13.21 2.61
CA ILE A 181 -16.42 -12.27 1.50
C ILE A 181 -16.41 -12.97 0.14
N GLN A 182 -15.71 -14.10 0.00
CA GLN A 182 -15.79 -14.89 -1.23
C GLN A 182 -17.22 -15.37 -1.50
N THR A 183 -17.91 -15.88 -0.48
CA THR A 183 -19.31 -16.29 -0.59
C THR A 183 -20.23 -15.12 -0.93
N ILE A 184 -20.05 -13.96 -0.26
CA ILE A 184 -20.88 -12.77 -0.51
C ILE A 184 -20.68 -12.28 -1.95
N VAL A 185 -19.44 -12.14 -2.42
CA VAL A 185 -19.14 -11.63 -3.77
C VAL A 185 -19.72 -12.56 -4.84
N GLU A 186 -19.65 -13.88 -4.64
CA GLU A 186 -20.30 -14.83 -5.57
C GLU A 186 -21.82 -14.64 -5.59
N ASP A 187 -22.47 -14.64 -4.43
CA ASP A 187 -23.92 -14.56 -4.30
C ASP A 187 -24.50 -13.25 -4.86
N VAL A 188 -23.86 -12.12 -4.58
CA VAL A 188 -24.32 -10.81 -5.10
C VAL A 188 -24.08 -10.69 -6.60
N SER A 189 -23.02 -11.32 -7.13
CA SER A 189 -22.74 -11.35 -8.56
C SER A 189 -23.77 -12.19 -9.32
N GLU A 190 -24.09 -13.39 -8.82
CA GLU A 190 -25.11 -14.26 -9.42
C GLU A 190 -26.50 -13.61 -9.41
N LYS A 191 -26.83 -12.85 -8.36
CA LYS A 191 -28.13 -12.20 -8.20
C LYS A 191 -28.19 -10.78 -8.79
N GLY A 192 -27.07 -10.24 -9.24
CA GLY A 192 -26.98 -8.85 -9.72
C GLY A 192 -27.28 -7.79 -8.65
N ILE A 193 -26.97 -8.07 -7.39
CA ILE A 193 -27.23 -7.16 -6.26
C ILE A 193 -26.06 -6.19 -6.10
N GLN A 194 -26.29 -4.90 -6.31
CA GLN A 194 -25.31 -3.84 -6.14
C GLN A 194 -25.95 -2.65 -5.44
N LEU A 195 -25.29 -2.13 -4.41
CA LEU A 195 -25.73 -0.94 -3.69
C LEU A 195 -24.98 0.30 -4.19
N ILE A 196 -23.66 0.23 -4.31
CA ILE A 196 -22.83 1.36 -4.75
C ILE A 196 -22.33 1.12 -6.18
N SER A 197 -22.76 1.97 -7.10
CA SER A 197 -22.25 1.95 -8.50
C SER A 197 -20.73 2.13 -8.54
N PRO A 198 -20.00 1.47 -9.48
CA PRO A 198 -18.57 1.65 -9.67
C PRO A 198 -18.19 3.09 -10.02
N ASP A 199 -19.12 3.88 -10.56
CA ASP A 199 -18.91 5.31 -10.85
C ASP A 199 -18.62 6.15 -9.58
N HIS A 200 -18.94 5.60 -8.41
CA HIS A 200 -18.72 6.24 -7.12
C HIS A 200 -17.39 5.88 -6.47
N VAL A 201 -16.61 4.96 -7.05
CA VAL A 201 -15.28 4.58 -6.56
C VAL A 201 -14.43 5.84 -6.34
N GLY A 202 -14.38 6.74 -7.32
CA GLY A 202 -13.59 7.98 -7.23
C GLY A 202 -14.16 9.06 -6.30
N LYS A 203 -15.41 8.92 -5.83
CA LYS A 203 -16.00 9.84 -4.83
C LYS A 203 -15.67 9.43 -3.40
N LEU A 204 -15.51 8.12 -3.16
CA LEU A 204 -15.30 7.54 -1.84
C LEU A 204 -13.81 7.28 -1.57
N LEU A 205 -13.11 6.76 -2.57
CA LEU A 205 -11.69 6.52 -2.50
C LEU A 205 -10.97 7.79 -2.96
N PRO A 206 -10.02 8.32 -2.20
CA PRO A 206 -9.28 9.51 -2.61
C PRO A 206 -8.54 9.21 -3.92
N VAL A 207 -9.06 9.72 -5.04
CA VAL A 207 -8.34 9.71 -6.31
C VAL A 207 -7.26 10.78 -6.20
N ALA A 208 -6.01 10.33 -6.20
CA ALA A 208 -4.86 11.07 -6.71
C ALA A 208 -4.23 12.25 -5.93
N GLU A 209 -4.54 12.54 -4.66
CA GLU A 209 -3.69 13.50 -3.88
C GLU A 209 -2.54 12.85 -3.11
N PHE A 210 -2.53 11.52 -3.16
CA PHE A 210 -1.58 10.69 -2.46
C PHE A 210 -0.60 10.08 -3.47
N THR A 211 -0.62 10.52 -4.73
CA THR A 211 0.18 10.04 -5.88
C THR A 211 1.68 9.86 -5.66
N ASP A 212 2.28 10.12 -4.50
CA ASP A 212 3.51 9.41 -4.09
C ASP A 212 3.32 7.86 -3.98
N PHE A 213 2.09 7.32 -4.14
CA PHE A 213 1.71 5.89 -4.25
C PHE A 213 2.18 5.16 -5.54
N PHE A 214 3.15 5.68 -6.30
CA PHE A 214 3.58 5.19 -7.62
C PHE A 214 4.09 3.71 -7.69
N ASN A 215 3.97 2.90 -6.64
CA ASN A 215 4.54 1.56 -6.61
C ASN A 215 3.57 0.42 -6.95
N ASN A 216 2.25 0.65 -7.00
CA ASN A 216 1.30 -0.46 -7.23
C ASN A 216 1.12 -0.78 -8.73
N ASP A 217 0.98 0.24 -9.59
CA ASP A 217 0.82 0.03 -11.03
C ASP A 217 2.09 -0.49 -11.69
N LEU A 218 3.27 0.02 -11.32
CA LEU A 218 4.54 -0.47 -11.86
C LEU A 218 4.82 -1.89 -11.40
N SER A 219 4.58 -2.19 -10.12
CA SER A 219 4.76 -3.56 -9.61
C SER A 219 3.81 -4.54 -10.32
N PHE A 220 2.56 -4.14 -10.54
CA PHE A 220 1.58 -4.97 -11.26
C PHE A 220 1.97 -5.15 -12.74
N ALA A 221 2.35 -4.08 -13.43
CA ALA A 221 2.80 -4.13 -14.81
C ALA A 221 4.09 -4.96 -14.94
N THR A 222 5.02 -4.84 -13.98
CA THR A 222 6.24 -5.64 -13.89
C THR A 222 5.91 -7.13 -13.76
N VAL A 223 5.02 -7.52 -12.85
CA VAL A 223 4.62 -8.92 -12.65
C VAL A 223 3.92 -9.49 -13.88
N SER A 224 3.03 -8.71 -14.50
CA SER A 224 2.30 -9.11 -15.70
C SER A 224 3.26 -9.34 -16.87
N LEU A 225 4.19 -8.41 -17.10
CA LEU A 225 5.21 -8.53 -18.12
C LEU A 225 6.19 -9.67 -17.83
N LYS A 226 6.57 -9.90 -16.57
CA LYS A 226 7.39 -11.05 -16.15
C LYS A 226 6.72 -12.37 -16.53
N LYS A 227 5.42 -12.54 -16.30
CA LYS A 227 4.69 -13.76 -16.66
C LYS A 227 4.72 -14.03 -18.18
N ILE A 228 4.70 -12.98 -19.00
CA ILE A 228 4.84 -13.10 -20.46
C ILE A 228 6.28 -13.47 -20.83
N ILE A 229 7.27 -12.77 -20.27
CA ILE A 229 8.70 -13.06 -20.48
C ILE A 229 9.01 -14.53 -20.12
N ASP A 230 8.57 -15.01 -18.95
CA ASP A 230 8.80 -16.39 -18.50
C ASP A 230 8.17 -17.45 -19.45
N LYS A 231 7.10 -17.10 -20.19
CA LYS A 231 6.46 -17.97 -21.18
C LYS A 231 7.07 -17.86 -22.57
N SER A 232 7.68 -16.71 -22.87
CA SER A 232 8.22 -16.36 -24.18
C SER A 232 9.60 -16.95 -24.46
N PHE A 233 10.28 -17.51 -23.45
CA PHE A 233 11.61 -18.10 -23.56
C PHE A 233 11.70 -19.49 -22.93
N ALA A 234 12.63 -20.30 -23.42
CA ALA A 234 13.02 -21.54 -22.74
C ALA A 234 13.80 -21.23 -21.44
N ALA A 235 13.71 -22.12 -20.45
CA ALA A 235 14.29 -21.89 -19.12
C ALA A 235 15.82 -21.71 -19.12
N ASP A 236 16.49 -22.25 -20.14
CA ASP A 236 17.94 -22.20 -20.37
C ASP A 236 18.38 -21.09 -21.36
N ASP A 237 17.45 -20.28 -21.88
CA ASP A 237 17.76 -19.17 -22.79
C ASP A 237 18.45 -18.01 -22.04
N PRO A 238 19.66 -17.59 -22.41
CA PRO A 238 20.34 -16.45 -21.80
C PRO A 238 19.55 -15.13 -21.90
N SER A 239 18.71 -14.99 -22.92
CA SER A 239 17.87 -13.81 -23.18
C SER A 239 16.78 -13.66 -22.12
N LEU A 240 16.27 -14.76 -21.56
CA LEU A 240 15.33 -14.76 -20.44
C LEU A 240 15.95 -14.08 -19.21
N SER A 241 17.14 -14.54 -18.83
CA SER A 241 17.85 -13.98 -17.66
C SER A 241 18.16 -12.49 -17.84
N ASN A 242 18.53 -12.08 -19.06
CA ASN A 242 18.81 -10.67 -19.36
C ASN A 242 17.55 -9.80 -19.31
N ALA A 243 16.44 -10.24 -19.89
CA ALA A 243 15.18 -9.50 -19.85
C ALA A 243 14.68 -9.32 -18.40
N LEU A 244 14.74 -10.38 -17.58
CA LEU A 244 14.36 -10.27 -16.17
C LEU A 244 15.26 -9.31 -15.40
N LYS A 245 16.58 -9.34 -15.58
CA LYS A 245 17.51 -8.41 -14.92
C LYS A 245 17.21 -6.94 -15.26
N LEU A 246 16.90 -6.65 -16.52
CA LEU A 246 16.53 -5.31 -16.96
C LEU A 246 15.21 -4.86 -16.34
N LEU A 247 14.23 -5.75 -16.28
CA LEU A 247 12.93 -5.48 -15.66
C LEU A 247 13.07 -5.18 -14.16
N TYR A 248 13.85 -5.98 -13.43
CA TYR A 248 14.16 -5.76 -12.01
C TYR A 248 14.97 -4.48 -11.79
N PHE A 249 15.94 -4.19 -12.66
CA PHE A 249 16.71 -2.95 -12.59
C PHE A 249 15.80 -1.72 -12.69
N ILE A 250 14.89 -1.67 -13.66
CA ILE A 250 13.95 -0.54 -13.81
C ILE A 250 13.08 -0.40 -12.56
N GLN A 251 12.57 -1.52 -12.04
CA GLN A 251 11.74 -1.53 -10.84
C GLN A 251 12.51 -1.01 -9.61
N GLU A 252 13.71 -1.53 -9.34
CA GLU A 252 14.54 -1.07 -8.23
C GLU A 252 14.95 0.40 -8.38
N GLU A 253 15.26 0.84 -9.60
CA GLU A 253 15.71 2.21 -9.85
C GLU A 253 14.61 3.22 -9.51
N ILE A 254 13.36 2.92 -9.86
CA ILE A 254 12.20 3.77 -9.56
C ILE A 254 11.78 3.67 -8.09
N MET A 255 11.75 2.45 -7.54
CA MET A 255 11.26 2.24 -6.17
C MET A 255 12.22 2.76 -5.11
N ASN A 256 13.54 2.68 -5.33
CA ASN A 256 14.53 2.90 -4.29
C ASN A 256 15.31 4.21 -4.40
N ASN A 257 15.17 4.96 -5.52
CA ASN A 257 15.87 6.22 -5.72
C ASN A 257 14.91 7.41 -5.82
N LYS A 258 15.20 8.48 -5.07
CA LYS A 258 14.40 9.72 -5.09
C LYS A 258 14.55 10.54 -6.37
N GLU A 259 15.64 10.33 -7.08
CA GLU A 259 15.93 10.92 -8.40
C GLU A 259 16.43 9.76 -9.27
N PRO A 260 15.52 9.01 -9.92
CA PRO A 260 15.89 7.89 -10.76
C PRO A 260 16.74 8.35 -11.94
N ARG A 261 17.73 7.56 -12.35
CA ARG A 261 18.55 7.88 -13.52
C ARG A 261 17.78 7.56 -14.80
N GLU A 262 16.99 8.52 -15.27
CA GLU A 262 16.13 8.39 -16.47
C GLU A 262 16.86 7.75 -17.66
N PHE A 263 18.07 8.20 -17.97
CA PHE A 263 18.85 7.66 -19.09
C PHE A 263 19.18 6.16 -18.98
N LEU A 264 19.34 5.63 -17.76
CA LEU A 264 19.56 4.19 -17.54
C LEU A 264 18.25 3.41 -17.68
N ILE A 265 17.15 3.98 -17.20
CA ILE A 265 15.81 3.40 -17.32
C ILE A 265 15.42 3.32 -18.80
N GLU A 266 15.61 4.40 -19.55
CA GLU A 266 15.39 4.45 -21.00
C GLU A 266 16.25 3.41 -21.74
N SER A 267 17.53 3.30 -21.39
CA SER A 267 18.44 2.32 -22.00
C SER A 267 18.00 0.88 -21.72
N ALA A 268 17.58 0.59 -20.50
CA ALA A 268 17.05 -0.72 -20.11
C ALA A 268 15.73 -1.03 -20.83
N LEU A 269 14.82 -0.04 -20.92
CA LEU A 269 13.55 -0.18 -21.61
C LEU A 269 13.72 -0.41 -23.12
N LEU A 270 14.67 0.29 -23.73
CA LEU A 270 14.99 0.15 -25.15
C LEU A 270 15.56 -1.25 -25.44
N SER A 271 16.39 -1.77 -24.53
CA SER A 271 16.90 -3.14 -24.61
C SER A 271 15.78 -4.19 -24.49
N LEU A 272 14.79 -3.98 -23.61
CA LEU A 272 13.60 -4.84 -23.54
C LEU A 272 12.75 -4.77 -24.81
N LYS A 273 12.59 -3.58 -25.41
CA LYS A 273 11.84 -3.37 -26.66
C LYS A 273 12.43 -4.11 -27.86
N MET A 274 13.73 -4.39 -27.84
CA MET A 274 14.42 -5.16 -28.88
C MET A 274 14.11 -6.67 -28.84
N CYS A 275 13.38 -7.17 -27.83
CA CYS A 275 13.01 -8.57 -27.72
C CYS A 275 11.68 -8.87 -28.45
N PRO A 276 11.70 -9.48 -29.65
CA PRO A 276 10.49 -9.71 -30.46
C PRO A 276 9.48 -10.67 -29.80
N GLN A 277 9.91 -11.46 -28.81
CA GLN A 277 9.07 -12.48 -28.19
C GLN A 277 7.99 -11.90 -27.26
N PHE A 278 8.10 -10.63 -26.87
CA PHE A 278 7.10 -9.97 -26.02
C PHE A 278 6.88 -8.47 -26.32
N ASN A 279 7.67 -7.83 -27.20
CA ASN A 279 7.58 -6.39 -27.43
C ASN A 279 6.25 -5.91 -28.05
N GLU A 280 5.49 -6.77 -28.72
CA GLU A 280 4.17 -6.46 -29.28
C GLU A 280 3.00 -6.84 -28.35
N THR A 281 3.30 -7.32 -27.14
CA THR A 281 2.28 -7.76 -26.19
C THR A 281 1.60 -6.57 -25.52
N LYS A 282 0.32 -6.75 -25.15
CA LYS A 282 -0.46 -5.71 -24.46
C LYS A 282 0.15 -5.40 -23.09
N GLU A 283 0.75 -6.40 -22.45
CA GLU A 283 1.44 -6.31 -21.17
C GLU A 283 2.70 -5.44 -21.28
N PHE A 284 3.48 -5.58 -22.35
CA PHE A 284 4.63 -4.69 -22.59
C PHE A 284 4.20 -3.25 -22.88
N ALA A 285 3.17 -3.06 -23.70
CA ALA A 285 2.62 -1.73 -23.98
C ALA A 285 2.03 -1.05 -22.73
N HIS A 286 1.37 -1.82 -21.86
CA HIS A 286 0.86 -1.35 -20.57
C HIS A 286 2.02 -0.96 -19.64
N TYR A 287 3.06 -1.80 -19.55
CA TYR A 287 4.27 -1.52 -18.77
C TYR A 287 4.95 -0.22 -19.21
N GLN A 288 5.08 0.01 -20.52
CA GLN A 288 5.63 1.25 -21.06
C GLN A 288 4.79 2.48 -20.70
N THR A 289 3.46 2.36 -20.80
CA THR A 289 2.53 3.44 -20.42
C THR A 289 2.69 3.81 -18.95
N VAL A 290 2.68 2.80 -18.06
CA VAL A 290 2.84 2.99 -16.62
C VAL A 290 4.19 3.61 -16.30
N LEU A 291 5.26 3.08 -16.90
CA LEU A 291 6.62 3.58 -16.70
C LEU A 291 6.77 5.05 -17.15
N SER A 292 6.17 5.42 -18.28
CA SER A 292 6.22 6.80 -18.80
C SER A 292 5.45 7.82 -17.96
N ALA A 293 4.49 7.37 -17.14
CA ALA A 293 3.77 8.23 -16.21
C ALA A 293 4.55 8.49 -14.90
N MET A 294 5.67 7.78 -14.70
CA MET A 294 6.48 7.79 -13.47
C MET A 294 7.85 8.47 -13.63
N LEU A 295 8.24 8.78 -14.87
CA LEU A 295 9.43 9.56 -15.23
C LEU A 295 8.96 10.97 -15.60
#